data_AF-A0A5P8W4Z3-F1
#
_entry.id   AF-A0A5P8W4Z3-F1
#
_cell.length_a   1.000
_cell.length_b   1.000
_cell.length_c   1.000
_cell.angle_alpha   90.00
_cell.angle_beta   90.00
_cell.angle_gamma   90.00
#
_symmetry.space_group_name_H-M   'P 1'
#
loop_
_entity.id
_entity.type
_entity.pdbx_description
1 polymer ?
#
loop_
_entity_poly.entity_id
_entity_poly.type
_entity_poly.pdbx_seq_one_letter_code
_entity_poly.pdbx_strand_id
1 'polypeptide(L)' 'MTETPNFDPNEPSINVNIRTKDDVIEMEWDVVGCLSFKRETGKWSKLRPGELVPT' A
#
# COMPACT_ATOMS: atom_id res chain seq x y z
N MET A 1 11.95 -14.11 -8.14
CA MET A 1 11.48 -12.94 -7.36
C MET A 1 11.21 -13.41 -5.94
N THR A 2 11.48 -12.60 -4.92
CA THR A 2 11.18 -12.92 -3.51
C THR A 2 9.73 -12.57 -3.18
N GLU A 3 9.12 -13.31 -2.26
CA GLU A 3 7.76 -13.03 -1.76
C GLU A 3 7.70 -11.76 -0.91
N THR A 4 8.82 -11.38 -0.30
CA THR A 4 8.96 -10.19 0.54
C THR A 4 10.02 -9.26 -0.06
N PRO A 5 9.72 -8.56 -1.16
CA PRO A 5 10.64 -7.60 -1.74
C PRO A 5 10.85 -6.46 -0.73
N ASN A 6 12.10 -6.07 -0.52
CA ASN A 6 12.38 -4.84 0.19
C ASN A 6 11.98 -3.65 -0.72
N PHE A 7 11.27 -2.67 -0.16
CA PHE A 7 10.78 -1.51 -0.89
C PHE A 7 10.85 -0.28 0.02
N ASP A 8 11.57 0.73 -0.44
CA ASP A 8 11.67 2.03 0.22
C ASP A 8 10.90 3.06 -0.62
N PRO A 9 9.74 3.57 -0.16
CA PRO A 9 8.92 4.49 -0.93
C PRO A 9 9.56 5.88 -1.01
N ASN A 10 9.72 6.39 -2.22
CA ASN A 10 10.06 7.79 -2.47
C ASN A 10 8.87 8.72 -2.17
N GLU A 11 9.07 9.65 -1.24
CA GLU A 11 8.14 10.73 -0.85
C GLU A 11 6.68 10.26 -0.68
N PRO A 12 6.38 9.38 0.30
CA PRO A 12 5.01 9.01 0.62
C PRO A 12 4.28 10.18 1.28
N SER A 13 3.06 10.44 0.82
CA SER A 13 2.10 11.33 1.47
C SER A 13 1.14 10.48 2.31
N ILE A 14 1.15 10.69 3.62
CA ILE A 14 0.40 9.88 4.57
C ILE A 14 -0.62 10.76 5.28
N ASN A 15 -1.88 10.35 5.25
CA ASN A 15 -2.93 10.92 6.07
C ASN A 15 -2.95 10.19 7.42
N VAL A 16 -2.94 10.94 8.51
CA VAL A 16 -2.96 10.39 9.86
C VAL A 16 -4.20 10.90 10.58
N ASN A 17 -5.07 9.98 10.98
CA ASN A 17 -6.21 10.30 11.83
C ASN A 17 -5.91 9.83 13.26
N ILE A 18 -5.91 10.77 14.20
CA ILE A 18 -5.68 10.49 15.62
C ILE A 18 -7.00 10.72 16.35
N ARG A 19 -7.48 9.69 17.05
CA ARG A 19 -8.68 9.75 17.88
C ARG A 19 -8.31 9.43 19.32
N THR A 20 -8.80 10.24 20.24
CA THR A 20 -8.68 9.98 21.69
C THR A 20 -10.04 9.54 22.21
N LYS A 21 -10.08 8.42 22.91
CA LYS A 21 -11.27 7.92 23.58
C LYS A 21 -10.88 7.44 24.98
N ASP A 22 -11.41 8.14 25.99
CA ASP A 22 -11.04 7.94 27.40
C ASP A 22 -9.51 7.98 27.58
N ASP A 23 -8.92 6.90 28.11
CA ASP A 23 -7.47 6.76 28.31
C ASP A 23 -6.74 6.09 27.11
N VAL A 24 -7.40 5.96 25.96
CA VAL A 24 -6.86 5.30 24.76
C VAL A 24 -6.66 6.28 23.61
N ILE A 25 -5.49 6.20 22.98
CA ILE A 25 -5.16 6.90 21.73
C ILE A 25 -5.22 5.88 20.59
N GLU A 26 -6.10 6.11 19.63
CA GLU A 26 -6.19 5.38 18.37
C GLU A 26 -5.51 6.17 17.26
N MET A 27 -4.75 5.48 16.41
CA MET A 27 -4.11 6.07 15.25
C MET A 27 -4.40 5.24 14.01
N GLU A 28 -4.94 5.89 12.99
CA GLU A 28 -5.22 5.33 11.68
C GLU A 28 -4.34 6.04 10.65
N TRP A 29 -3.65 5.26 9.82
CA TRP A 29 -2.65 5.74 8.89
C TRP A 29 -3.00 5.26 7.48
N ASP A 30 -3.19 6.20 6.55
CA ASP A 30 -3.48 5.90 5.15
C ASP A 30 -2.43 6.51 4.24
N VAL A 31 -1.92 5.73 3.30
CA VAL A 31 -1.08 6.27 2.23
C VAL A 31 -1.99 6.85 1.15
N VAL A 32 -1.99 8.18 1.02
CA VAL A 32 -2.85 8.89 0.05
C VAL A 32 -2.09 9.29 -1.23
N GLY A 33 -0.76 9.19 -1.22
CA GLY A 33 0.09 9.43 -2.39
C GLY A 33 1.52 8.92 -2.19
N CYS A 34 2.24 8.67 -3.27
CA CYS A 34 3.67 8.30 -3.23
C CYS A 34 4.29 8.47 -4.62
N LEU A 35 5.46 9.12 -4.73
CA LEU A 35 6.15 9.30 -6.01
C LEU A 35 6.68 7.99 -6.61
N SER A 36 6.83 6.94 -5.78
CA SER A 36 7.16 5.60 -6.26
C SER A 36 5.97 4.84 -6.84
N PHE A 37 4.74 5.36 -6.69
CA PHE A 37 3.57 4.72 -7.27
C PHE A 37 3.62 4.78 -8.79
N LYS A 38 3.64 3.60 -9.41
CA LYS A 38 3.51 3.44 -10.86
C LYS A 38 2.26 2.64 -11.12
N ARG A 39 1.30 3.24 -11.82
CA ARG A 39 0.14 2.53 -12.34
C ARG A 39 0.60 1.51 -13.37
N GLU A 40 0.67 0.26 -12.95
CA GLU A 40 0.99 -0.88 -13.80
C GLU A 40 -0.24 -1.78 -13.94
N THR A 41 -0.91 -1.67 -15.07
CA THR A 41 -2.00 -2.58 -15.41
C THR A 41 -1.45 -3.96 -15.75
N GLY A 42 -2.18 -5.01 -15.35
CA GLY A 42 -1.79 -6.40 -15.65
C GLY A 42 -0.59 -6.92 -14.85
N LYS A 43 -0.09 -6.18 -13.84
CA LYS A 43 0.98 -6.66 -12.95
C LYS A 43 0.64 -8.02 -12.32
N TRP A 44 -0.63 -8.23 -11.95
CA TRP A 44 -1.13 -9.52 -11.46
C TRP A 44 -0.89 -10.65 -12.47
N SER A 45 -1.40 -10.50 -13.70
CA SER A 45 -1.24 -11.52 -14.75
C SER A 45 0.23 -11.79 -15.12
N LYS A 46 1.12 -10.80 -14.99
CA LYS A 46 2.57 -11.00 -15.16
C LYS A 46 3.19 -11.80 -14.02
N LEU A 47 2.80 -11.53 -12.77
CA LEU A 47 3.31 -12.22 -11.59
C LEU A 47 2.71 -13.63 -11.43
N ARG A 48 1.50 -13.84 -11.94
CA ARG A 48 0.71 -15.08 -11.83
C ARG A 48 0.15 -15.47 -13.21
N PRO A 49 1.00 -15.91 -14.15
CA PRO A 49 0.53 -16.32 -15.47
C PRO A 49 -0.41 -17.54 -15.36
N GLY A 50 -1.61 -17.43 -15.94
CA GLY A 50 -2.62 -18.50 -15.93
C GLY A 50 -3.59 -18.47 -14.75
N GLU A 51 -3.36 -17.63 -13.73
CA GLU A 51 -4.34 -17.41 -12.66
C GLU A 51 -5.37 -16.36 -13.06
N LEU A 52 -6.61 -16.55 -12.60
CA LEU A 52 -7.67 -15.56 -12.80
C LEU A 52 -7.31 -14.25 -12.10
N VAL A 53 -7.59 -13.13 -12.77
CA VAL A 53 -7.47 -11.80 -12.15
C VAL A 53 -8.60 -11.67 -11.13
N PRO A 54 -8.31 -11.30 -9.86
CA PRO A 54 -9.34 -11.03 -8.87
C PRO A 54 -10.32 -9.95 -9.38
N THR A 55 -11.62 -10.25 -9.31
CA THR A 55 -12.72 -9.33 -9.65
C THR A 55 -13.13 -8.46 -8.47
#